data_AF-A0A1W9GQU4-F1
#
_entry.id   AF-A0A1W9GQU4-F1
#
_cell.length_a   1.000
_cell.length_b   1.000
_cell.length_c   1.000
_cell.angle_alpha   90.00
_cell.angle_beta   90.00
_cell.angle_gamma   90.00
#
_symmetry.space_group_name_H-M   'P 1'
#
loop_
_entity.id
_entity.type
_entity.pdbx_description
1 polymer ?
#
loop_
_entity_poly.entity_id
_entity_poly.type
_entity_poly.pdbx_seq_one_letter_code
_entity_poly.pdbx_strand_id
1 'polypeptide(L)'
;MSRYTTPLTVALAAVFVLVTATVLPLQPVFGEGGARRDVMRSEEQHRQDAVKLAKEAADHGKQGHVGALLTAADAALQHAQKTAKDGHVDAGIAELNQAIEHGRAGHADVATKHAEQAATHLSEAK
;
A
#
# COMPACT_ATOMS: atom_id res chain seq x y z
N MET A 1 -26.54 -47.43 -33.94
CA MET A 1 -25.86 -46.15 -34.25
C MET A 1 -26.48 -45.10 -33.31
N SER A 2 -25.92 -44.89 -32.10
CA SER A 2 -24.89 -43.88 -31.78
C SER A 2 -25.43 -42.47 -32.10
N ARG A 3 -25.69 -41.55 -31.16
CA ARG A 3 -24.69 -40.90 -30.28
C ARG A 3 -25.33 -39.95 -29.23
N TYR A 4 -24.74 -39.98 -28.03
CA TYR A 4 -24.32 -38.88 -27.12
C TYR A 4 -25.33 -37.77 -26.71
N THR A 5 -25.85 -37.78 -25.47
CA THR A 5 -25.27 -37.27 -24.18
C THR A 5 -25.15 -35.75 -24.08
N THR A 6 -26.00 -35.14 -23.25
CA THR A 6 -25.75 -33.86 -22.57
C THR A 6 -25.86 -34.09 -21.05
N PRO A 7 -24.82 -33.81 -20.25
CA PRO A 7 -24.85 -33.99 -18.80
C PRO A 7 -25.38 -32.72 -18.12
N LEU A 8 -26.54 -32.82 -17.49
CA LEU A 8 -27.08 -31.76 -16.62
C LEU A 8 -26.71 -32.09 -15.17
N THR A 9 -25.92 -31.20 -14.53
CA THR A 9 -25.92 -30.89 -13.09
C THR A 9 -25.67 -32.05 -12.09
N VAL A 10 -24.51 -32.14 -11.42
CA VAL A 10 -24.12 -31.37 -10.19
C VAL A 10 -25.19 -31.56 -9.10
N ALA A 11 -24.97 -32.01 -7.87
CA ALA A 11 -23.80 -32.40 -7.07
C ALA A 11 -24.35 -33.33 -5.96
N LEU A 12 -23.73 -34.48 -5.74
CA LEU A 12 -22.83 -34.75 -4.62
C LEU A 12 -23.44 -34.50 -3.23
N ALA A 13 -23.88 -35.61 -2.64
CA ALA A 13 -24.15 -35.77 -1.22
C ALA A 13 -22.92 -35.37 -0.39
N ALA A 14 -23.12 -34.52 0.62
CA ALA A 14 -22.14 -34.24 1.64
C ALA A 14 -22.77 -34.46 3.02
N VAL A 15 -22.70 -35.70 3.48
CA VAL A 15 -22.70 -36.01 4.92
C VAL A 15 -21.24 -35.89 5.34
N PHE A 16 -20.91 -34.91 6.19
CA PHE A 16 -19.63 -34.93 6.91
C PHE A 16 -19.89 -34.68 8.40
N VAL A 17 -19.73 -35.78 9.13
CA VAL A 17 -19.80 -35.94 10.56
C VAL A 17 -18.71 -35.08 11.22
N LEU A 18 -19.12 -34.31 12.22
CA LEU A 18 -18.26 -33.36 12.95
C LEU A 18 -17.74 -34.03 14.22
N VAL A 19 -16.50 -34.53 14.19
CA VAL A 19 -15.74 -34.95 15.37
C VAL A 19 -14.25 -34.65 15.17
N THR A 20 -13.72 -33.64 15.86
CA THR A 20 -12.32 -33.54 16.33
C THR A 20 -12.31 -32.54 17.51
N ALA A 21 -12.13 -33.00 18.74
CA ALA A 21 -10.87 -33.16 19.48
C ALA A 21 -10.24 -31.84 19.99
N THR A 22 -10.32 -31.68 21.33
CA THR A 22 -9.36 -31.09 22.29
C THR A 22 -8.48 -29.89 21.88
N VAL A 23 -8.34 -28.87 22.75
CA VAL A 23 -7.06 -28.38 23.34
C VAL A 23 -7.33 -27.20 24.31
N LEU A 24 -6.53 -27.16 25.38
CA LEU A 24 -6.53 -26.26 26.54
C LEU A 24 -6.51 -24.74 26.23
N PRO A 25 -6.96 -23.87 27.16
CA PRO A 25 -6.65 -22.45 27.12
C PRO A 25 -5.21 -22.20 27.57
N LEU A 26 -4.25 -22.18 26.63
CA LEU A 26 -2.97 -21.51 26.87
C LEU A 26 -3.22 -20.01 26.91
N GLN A 27 -3.24 -19.45 28.12
CA GLN A 27 -3.22 -18.00 28.32
C GLN A 27 -1.87 -17.47 27.79
N PRO A 28 -1.87 -16.52 26.83
CA PRO A 28 -0.64 -15.88 26.44
C PRO A 28 -0.17 -14.97 27.58
N VAL A 29 0.80 -15.47 28.37
CA VAL A 29 1.74 -14.62 29.11
C VAL A 29 2.69 -14.02 28.07
N PHE A 30 2.25 -12.95 27.39
CA PHE A 30 3.15 -12.13 26.59
C PHE A 30 3.40 -10.82 27.32
N GLY A 31 4.68 -10.65 27.66
CA GLY A 31 5.22 -9.50 28.37
C GLY A 31 4.90 -8.19 27.68
N GLU A 32 4.39 -7.28 28.49
CA GLU A 32 4.15 -5.88 28.22
C GLU A 32 5.51 -5.18 27.98
N GLY A 33 5.98 -5.21 26.73
CA GLY A 33 7.27 -4.60 26.35
C GLY A 33 7.60 -4.52 24.85
N GLY A 34 6.81 -5.17 23.97
CA GLY A 34 7.07 -5.19 22.52
C GLY A 34 6.43 -4.05 21.70
N ALA A 35 5.27 -3.55 22.12
CA ALA A 35 4.43 -2.69 21.28
C ALA A 35 5.13 -1.41 20.75
N ARG A 36 6.07 -0.82 21.49
CA ARG A 36 6.76 0.41 21.02
C ARG A 36 7.81 0.16 19.94
N ARG A 37 8.48 -1.00 19.94
CA ARG A 37 9.49 -1.32 18.90
C ARG A 37 8.83 -1.67 17.58
N ASP A 38 7.71 -2.37 17.61
CA ASP A 38 7.00 -2.78 16.40
C ASP A 38 6.34 -1.57 15.71
N VAL A 39 5.79 -0.63 16.48
CA VAL A 39 5.23 0.63 15.93
C VAL A 39 6.31 1.47 15.26
N MET A 40 7.46 1.70 15.91
CA MET A 40 8.55 2.49 15.32
C MET A 40 9.11 1.85 14.04
N ARG A 41 9.19 0.51 14.00
CA ARG A 41 9.58 -0.21 12.79
C ARG A 41 8.55 -0.05 11.67
N SER A 42 7.26 -0.07 12.01
CA SER A 42 6.17 0.14 11.07
C SER A 42 6.18 1.57 10.49
N GLU A 43 6.41 2.60 11.33
CA GLU A 43 6.52 3.99 10.87
C GLU A 43 7.72 4.18 9.93
N GLU A 44 8.89 3.68 10.30
CA GLU A 44 10.08 3.75 9.43
C GLU A 44 9.87 3.01 8.10
N GLN A 45 9.18 1.86 8.11
CA GLN A 45 8.82 1.15 6.89
C GLN A 45 7.83 1.96 6.03
N HIS A 46 6.81 2.55 6.64
CA HIS A 46 5.88 3.43 5.91
C HIS A 46 6.61 4.61 5.28
N ARG A 47 7.61 5.17 5.96
CA ARG A 47 8.43 6.27 5.42
C ARG A 47 9.26 5.82 4.21
N GLN A 48 9.96 4.70 4.32
CA GLN A 48 10.75 4.14 3.22
C GLN A 48 9.87 3.78 2.02
N ASP A 49 8.71 3.17 2.27
CA ASP A 49 7.73 2.85 1.22
C ASP A 49 7.20 4.13 0.56
N ALA A 50 6.88 5.17 1.33
CA ALA A 50 6.44 6.45 0.80
C ALA A 50 7.50 7.09 -0.11
N VAL A 51 8.77 7.08 0.32
CA VAL A 51 9.90 7.56 -0.49
C VAL A 51 10.03 6.74 -1.78
N LYS A 52 9.95 5.42 -1.69
CA LYS A 52 10.07 4.53 -2.85
C LYS A 52 8.95 4.78 -3.86
N LEU A 53 7.71 4.85 -3.39
CA LEU A 53 6.53 5.12 -4.20
C LEU A 53 6.57 6.53 -4.82
N ALA A 54 7.06 7.54 -4.10
CA ALA A 54 7.25 8.88 -4.64
C ALA A 54 8.30 8.90 -5.77
N LYS A 55 9.41 8.15 -5.63
CA LYS A 55 10.38 7.97 -6.72
C LYS A 55 9.78 7.24 -7.91
N GLU A 56 9.03 6.17 -7.68
CA GLU A 56 8.31 5.45 -8.74
C GLU A 56 7.33 6.38 -9.47
N ALA A 57 6.62 7.24 -8.73
CA ALA A 57 5.74 8.25 -9.32
C ALA A 57 6.50 9.22 -10.23
N ALA A 58 7.68 9.69 -9.81
CA ALA A 58 8.54 10.53 -10.64
C ALA A 58 9.05 9.80 -11.88
N ASP A 59 9.49 8.54 -11.77
CA ASP A 59 9.92 7.72 -12.91
C ASP A 59 8.78 7.50 -13.91
N HIS A 60 7.57 7.20 -13.43
CA HIS A 60 6.38 7.09 -14.27
C HIS A 60 6.02 8.42 -14.95
N GLY A 61 6.18 9.53 -14.23
CA GLY A 61 6.01 10.87 -14.78
C GLY A 61 6.95 11.18 -15.93
N LYS A 62 8.24 10.84 -15.79
CA LYS A 62 9.26 10.97 -16.85
C LYS A 62 8.95 10.13 -18.09
N GLN A 63 8.25 9.01 -17.92
CA GLN A 63 7.80 8.15 -19.01
C GLN A 63 6.50 8.64 -19.66
N GLY A 64 5.88 9.71 -19.15
CA GLY A 64 4.56 10.17 -19.58
C GLY A 64 3.41 9.28 -19.11
N HIS A 65 3.66 8.33 -18.21
CA HIS A 65 2.66 7.42 -17.65
C HIS A 65 1.88 8.07 -16.50
N VAL A 66 1.07 9.08 -16.83
CA VAL A 66 0.31 9.87 -15.84
C VAL A 66 -0.55 8.98 -14.92
N GLY A 67 -1.21 7.95 -15.45
CA GLY A 67 -2.03 7.04 -14.64
C GLY A 67 -1.21 6.29 -13.58
N ALA A 68 0.00 5.85 -13.92
CA ALA A 68 0.90 5.17 -13.00
C ALA A 68 1.52 6.15 -12.00
N LEU A 69 1.84 7.38 -12.43
CA LEU A 69 2.26 8.46 -11.55
C LEU A 69 1.21 8.74 -10.48
N LEU A 70 -0.06 8.90 -10.87
CA LEU A 70 -1.15 9.20 -9.95
C LEU A 70 -1.36 8.07 -8.94
N THR A 71 -1.28 6.82 -9.40
CA THR A 71 -1.42 5.64 -8.54
C THR A 71 -0.28 5.55 -7.53
N ALA A 72 0.97 5.74 -7.98
CA ALA A 72 2.15 5.72 -7.12
C ALA A 72 2.16 6.91 -6.14
N ALA A 73 1.75 8.10 -6.58
CA ALA A 73 1.64 9.28 -5.73
C ALA A 73 0.55 9.11 -4.65
N ASP A 74 -0.62 8.55 -4.99
CA ASP A 74 -1.68 8.26 -4.01
C ASP A 74 -1.22 7.23 -2.98
N ALA A 75 -0.56 6.15 -3.43
CA ALA A 75 0.03 5.16 -2.54
C ALA A 75 1.09 5.77 -1.63
N ALA A 76 1.98 6.62 -2.15
CA ALA A 76 2.98 7.34 -1.36
C ALA A 76 2.32 8.21 -0.27
N LEU A 77 1.21 8.87 -0.61
CA LEU A 77 0.46 9.76 0.28
C LEU A 77 -0.21 8.97 1.41
N GLN A 78 -0.74 7.78 1.12
CA GLN A 78 -1.29 6.89 2.14
C GLN A 78 -0.22 6.38 3.11
N HIS A 79 0.99 6.11 2.63
CA HIS A 79 2.11 5.70 3.48
C HIS A 79 2.65 6.88 4.30
N ALA A 80 2.81 8.06 3.70
CA ALA A 80 3.25 9.28 4.39
C ALA A 80 2.27 9.76 5.47
N GLN A 81 0.97 9.47 5.35
CA GLN A 81 0.01 9.78 6.43
C GLN A 81 0.11 8.84 7.63
N LYS A 82 0.73 7.67 7.47
CA LYS A 82 0.93 6.67 8.52
C LYS A 82 2.28 6.81 9.22
N THR A 83 3.14 7.70 8.74
CA THR A 83 4.41 8.04 9.40
C THR A 83 4.19 9.12 10.46
N ALA A 84 5.17 9.27 11.36
CA ALA A 84 5.22 10.40 12.27
C ALA A 84 5.09 11.73 11.51
N LYS A 85 4.30 12.65 12.07
CA LYS A 85 4.10 13.97 11.45
C LYS A 85 5.27 14.87 11.82
N ASP A 86 6.11 15.12 10.83
CA ASP A 86 7.20 16.07 10.88
C ASP A 86 7.09 17.07 9.75
N GLY A 87 7.75 18.23 9.87
CA GLY A 87 7.70 19.28 8.84
C GLY A 87 8.12 18.77 7.45
N HIS A 88 9.00 17.77 7.39
CA HIS A 88 9.40 17.09 6.16
C HIS A 88 8.29 16.17 5.60
N VAL A 89 7.56 15.46 6.45
CA VAL A 89 6.44 14.61 6.04
C VAL A 89 5.28 15.47 5.54
N ASP A 90 4.93 16.54 6.25
CA ASP A 90 3.88 17.48 5.81
C ASP A 90 4.25 18.15 4.47
N ALA A 91 5.50 18.58 4.30
CA ALA A 91 5.99 19.08 3.02
C ALA A 91 5.90 18.02 1.91
N GLY A 92 6.32 16.78 2.20
CA GLY A 92 6.21 15.66 1.28
C GLY A 92 4.76 15.37 0.86
N ILE A 93 3.81 15.40 1.81
CA ILE A 93 2.38 15.21 1.55
C ILE A 93 1.82 16.35 0.69
N ALA A 94 2.21 17.60 0.97
CA ALA A 94 1.79 18.75 0.17
C ALA A 94 2.27 18.62 -1.29
N GLU A 95 3.54 18.28 -1.49
CA GLU A 95 4.12 18.03 -2.81
C GLU A 95 3.43 16.85 -3.51
N LEU A 96 3.12 15.74 -2.83
CA LEU A 96 2.37 14.62 -3.43
C LEU A 96 0.96 15.04 -3.87
N ASN A 97 0.27 15.87 -3.10
CA ASN A 97 -1.04 16.40 -3.50
C ASN A 97 -0.92 17.27 -4.77
N GLN A 98 0.11 18.13 -4.85
CA GLN A 98 0.38 18.92 -6.04
C GLN A 98 0.74 18.03 -7.24
N ALA A 99 1.50 16.95 -7.04
CA ALA A 99 1.77 15.97 -8.07
C ALA A 99 0.49 15.32 -8.61
N ILE A 100 -0.43 14.96 -7.73
CA ILE A 100 -1.73 14.38 -8.10
C ILE A 100 -2.60 15.39 -8.85
N GLU A 101 -2.68 16.63 -8.36
CA GLU A 101 -3.49 17.68 -8.98
C GLU A 101 -2.98 18.03 -10.38
N HIS A 102 -1.68 18.29 -10.51
CA HIS A 102 -1.05 18.54 -11.81
C HIS A 102 -1.10 17.33 -12.74
N GLY A 103 -0.93 16.11 -12.20
CA GLY A 103 -1.04 14.88 -12.99
C GLY A 103 -2.45 14.71 -13.55
N ARG A 104 -3.49 14.93 -12.75
CA ARG A 104 -4.89 14.89 -13.20
C ARG A 104 -5.22 15.98 -14.21
N ALA A 105 -4.58 17.14 -14.10
CA ALA A 105 -4.70 18.23 -15.07
C ALA A 105 -3.96 17.95 -16.40
N GLY A 106 -3.23 16.84 -16.52
CA GLY A 106 -2.44 16.50 -17.71
C GLY A 106 -1.07 17.17 -17.76
N HIS A 107 -0.64 17.85 -16.68
CA HIS A 107 0.68 18.47 -16.55
C HIS A 107 1.69 17.46 -16.01
N ALA A 108 1.97 16.41 -16.78
CA ALA A 108 2.86 15.31 -16.39
C ALA A 108 4.25 15.78 -15.94
N ASP A 109 4.84 16.76 -16.62
CA ASP A 109 6.15 17.32 -16.27
C ASP A 109 6.15 18.02 -14.90
N VAL A 110 5.09 18.78 -14.60
CA VAL A 110 4.94 19.49 -13.32
C VAL A 110 4.67 18.49 -12.20
N ALA A 111 3.82 17.50 -12.48
CA ALA A 111 3.54 16.39 -11.57
C ALA A 111 4.80 15.60 -11.21
N THR A 112 5.68 15.38 -12.18
CA THR A 112 6.97 14.71 -12.00
C THR A 112 7.86 15.49 -11.05
N LYS A 113 7.99 16.81 -11.24
CA LYS A 113 8.80 17.66 -10.34
C LYS A 113 8.31 17.60 -8.90
N HIS A 114 7.00 17.74 -8.70
CA HIS A 114 6.41 17.62 -7.38
C HIS A 114 6.63 16.24 -6.75
N ALA A 115 6.57 15.16 -7.54
CA ALA A 115 6.89 13.82 -7.05
C ALA A 115 8.38 13.67 -6.64
N GLU A 116 9.32 14.27 -7.38
CA GLU A 116 10.75 14.31 -7.01
C GLU A 116 11.00 15.11 -5.74
N GLN A 117 10.33 16.26 -5.59
CA GLN A 117 10.40 17.09 -4.39
C GLN A 117 9.80 16.35 -3.19
N ALA A 118 8.66 15.69 -3.35
CA ALA A 118 8.07 14.84 -2.34
C ALA A 118 9.02 13.73 -1.88
N ALA A 119 9.65 13.01 -2.83
CA ALA A 119 10.62 11.98 -2.51
C ALA A 119 11.81 12.51 -1.70
N THR A 120 12.25 13.74 -1.99
CA THR A 120 13.35 14.40 -1.28
C THR A 120 12.93 14.73 0.16
N HIS A 121 11.79 15.40 0.34
CA HIS A 121 11.28 15.74 1.66
C HIS A 121 11.02 14.50 2.52
N LEU A 122 10.38 13.45 1.98
CA LEU A 122 10.12 12.21 2.70
C LEU A 122 11.41 11.44 3.05
N SER A 123 12.47 11.59 2.26
CA SER A 123 13.78 10.99 2.57
C SER A 123 14.46 11.67 3.76
N GLU A 124 14.22 12.97 3.93
CA GLU A 124 14.73 13.79 5.03
C GLU A 124 13.87 13.72 6.31
N ALA A 125 12.65 13.19 6.21
CA ALA A 125 11.83 12.87 7.38
C ALA A 125 12.53 11.84 8.29
N LYS A 126 12.33 11.98 9.60
CA LYS A 126 13.03 11.22 10.65
C LYS A 126 12.07 10.39 11.50
#